data_AF-A0A369QTT7-F1
#
_entry.id   AF-A0A369QTT7-F1
#
_cell.length_a   1.000
_cell.length_b   1.000
_cell.length_c   1.000
_cell.angle_alpha   90.00
_cell.angle_beta   90.00
_cell.angle_gamma   90.00
#
_symmetry.space_group_name_H-M   'P 1'
#
loop_
_entity.id
_entity.type
_entity.pdbx_description
1 polymer ?
#
loop_
_entity_poly.entity_id
_entity_poly.type
_entity_poly.pdbx_seq_one_letter_code
_entity_poly.pdbx_strand_id
1 'polypeptide(L)'
;MAYFAELDSTSRVLRVVAVPDDQEHRGEAFLRDDLGLVGTWVQTSYNASIRGKFAGIGDLYDPDLDVFAPPKPGPGWTLEASGTWSPPPQPAGTGWTLPEGAIAWNLDVNAADETALDELEGIGPTLAAAIVSERTAGGPFADLADLAARVDGISSDTTETWPAFAG
;
A
#
# COMPACT_ATOMS: atom_id res chain seq x y z
N MET A 1 7.74 -10.21 -36.75
CA MET A 1 7.06 -11.39 -36.18
C MET A 1 5.80 -10.90 -35.53
N ALA A 2 4.65 -11.48 -35.89
CA ALA A 2 3.39 -11.24 -35.22
C ALA A 2 3.29 -12.10 -33.95
N TYR A 3 2.61 -11.63 -32.91
CA TYR A 3 2.41 -12.40 -31.70
C TYR A 3 0.91 -12.64 -31.49
N PHE A 4 0.56 -13.84 -31.06
CA PHE A 4 -0.82 -14.24 -30.79
C PHE A 4 -0.90 -14.82 -29.39
N ALA A 5 -1.82 -14.28 -28.60
CA ALA A 5 -2.10 -14.71 -27.24
C ALA A 5 -3.28 -15.69 -27.24
N GLU A 6 -3.10 -16.86 -26.65
CA GLU A 6 -4.18 -17.82 -26.41
C GLU A 6 -4.95 -17.43 -25.17
N LEU A 7 -6.28 -17.36 -25.28
CA LEU A 7 -7.17 -17.05 -24.18
C LEU A 7 -7.90 -18.30 -23.68
N ASP A 8 -8.10 -18.39 -22.37
CA ASP A 8 -8.99 -19.35 -21.74
C ASP A 8 -10.47 -18.93 -21.79
N SER A 9 -11.34 -19.74 -21.20
CA SER A 9 -12.79 -19.44 -21.12
C SER A 9 -13.15 -18.21 -20.30
N THR A 10 -12.20 -17.62 -19.58
CA THR A 10 -12.35 -16.41 -18.76
C THR A 10 -11.61 -15.21 -19.36
N SER A 11 -11.23 -15.29 -20.64
CA SER A 11 -10.44 -14.29 -21.36
C SER A 11 -9.05 -14.06 -20.75
N ARG A 12 -8.47 -15.05 -20.06
CA ARG A 12 -7.10 -14.96 -19.54
C ARG A 12 -6.10 -15.55 -20.50
N VAL A 13 -4.98 -14.86 -20.65
CA VAL A 13 -3.87 -15.26 -21.50
C VAL A 13 -3.16 -16.47 -20.89
N LEU A 14 -3.23 -17.62 -21.56
CA LEU A 14 -2.54 -18.85 -21.17
C LEU A 14 -1.09 -18.86 -21.66
N ARG A 15 -0.87 -18.42 -22.90
CA ARG A 15 0.45 -18.36 -23.54
C ARG A 15 0.45 -17.40 -24.72
N VAL A 16 1.64 -17.01 -25.16
CA VAL A 16 1.85 -16.22 -26.36
C VAL A 16 2.75 -16.99 -27.32
N VAL A 17 2.36 -17.05 -28.60
CA VAL A 17 3.10 -17.71 -29.67
C VAL A 17 3.47 -16.68 -30.72
N ALA A 18 4.72 -16.73 -31.18
CA ALA A 18 5.19 -15.91 -32.29
C ALA A 18 4.87 -16.60 -33.62
N VAL A 19 4.25 -15.85 -34.53
CA VAL A 19 3.90 -16.27 -35.88
C VAL A 19 4.73 -15.43 -36.87
N PRO A 20 5.25 -16.03 -37.96
CA PRO A 20 5.93 -15.27 -39.02
C PRO A 20 5.03 -14.18 -39.62
N ASP A 21 5.60 -13.02 -39.96
CA ASP A 21 4.82 -11.87 -40.48
C ASP A 21 4.06 -12.23 -41.77
N ASP A 22 4.65 -13.06 -42.64
CA ASP A 22 4.01 -13.53 -43.87
C ASP A 22 2.69 -14.28 -43.61
N GLN A 23 2.51 -14.83 -42.41
CA GLN A 23 1.32 -15.56 -41.99
C GLN A 23 0.41 -14.73 -41.07
N GLU A 24 0.74 -13.46 -40.78
CA GLU A 24 -0.06 -12.59 -39.90
C GLU A 24 -1.53 -12.51 -40.34
N HIS A 25 -1.76 -12.37 -41.65
CA HIS A 25 -3.08 -12.30 -42.28
C HIS A 25 -3.97 -13.54 -42.02
N ARG A 26 -3.33 -14.67 -41.69
CA ARG A 26 -3.99 -15.94 -41.38
C ARG A 26 -3.49 -16.51 -40.05
N GLY A 27 -3.06 -15.67 -39.12
CA GLY A 27 -2.36 -16.13 -37.91
C GLY A 27 -3.16 -17.15 -37.10
N GLU A 28 -4.45 -16.90 -36.85
CA GLU A 28 -5.35 -17.86 -36.18
C GLU A 28 -5.50 -19.17 -36.96
N ALA A 29 -5.69 -19.10 -38.28
CA ALA A 29 -5.80 -20.28 -39.12
C ALA A 29 -4.46 -21.04 -39.21
N PHE A 30 -3.32 -20.36 -39.21
CA PHE A 30 -2.00 -20.98 -39.15
C PHE A 30 -1.77 -21.68 -37.81
N LEU A 31 -2.13 -21.05 -36.70
CA LEU A 31 -2.08 -21.66 -35.37
C LEU A 31 -2.95 -22.92 -35.29
N ARG A 32 -4.15 -22.87 -35.85
CA ARG A 32 -5.08 -24.00 -35.85
C ARG A 32 -4.68 -25.12 -36.82
N ASP A 33 -4.43 -24.77 -38.08
CA ASP A 33 -4.33 -25.72 -39.20
C ASP A 33 -2.90 -26.26 -39.39
N ASP A 34 -1.86 -25.43 -39.17
CA ASP A 34 -0.46 -25.83 -39.31
C ASP A 34 0.14 -26.29 -37.96
N LEU A 35 -0.14 -25.58 -36.86
CA LEU A 35 0.39 -25.91 -35.53
C LEU A 35 -0.55 -26.81 -34.69
N GLY A 36 -1.78 -27.05 -35.16
CA GLY A 36 -2.75 -27.89 -34.44
C GLY A 36 -3.26 -27.29 -33.12
N LEU A 37 -3.08 -25.99 -32.92
CA LEU A 37 -3.44 -25.30 -31.70
C LEU A 37 -4.88 -24.78 -31.78
N VAL A 38 -5.81 -25.56 -31.25
CA VAL A 38 -7.21 -25.17 -31.13
C VAL A 38 -7.43 -24.31 -29.88
N GLY A 39 -7.94 -23.10 -30.06
CA GLY A 39 -8.16 -22.15 -28.97
C GLY A 39 -8.62 -20.80 -29.50
N THR A 40 -8.92 -19.87 -28.59
CA THR A 40 -9.19 -18.47 -28.95
C THR A 40 -7.88 -17.71 -28.99
N TRP A 41 -7.51 -17.20 -30.15
CA TRP A 41 -6.23 -16.50 -30.34
C TRP A 41 -6.48 -15.05 -30.69
N VAL A 42 -5.87 -14.14 -29.92
CA VAL A 42 -5.95 -12.70 -30.14
C VAL A 42 -4.56 -12.15 -30.44
N GLN A 43 -4.44 -11.39 -31.53
CA GLN A 43 -3.17 -10.78 -31.91
C GLN A 43 -2.74 -9.71 -30.91
N THR A 44 -1.50 -9.77 -30.47
CA THR A 44 -0.84 -8.79 -29.59
C THR A 44 0.46 -8.30 -30.24
N SER A 45 0.92 -7.10 -29.87
CA SER A 45 2.21 -6.59 -30.35
C SER A 45 3.21 -6.44 -29.22
N TYR A 46 4.45 -6.87 -29.50
CA TYR A 46 5.59 -6.74 -28.59
C TYR A 46 5.87 -5.29 -28.17
N ASN A 47 5.64 -4.34 -29.07
CA ASN A 47 5.90 -2.91 -28.85
C ASN A 47 4.66 -2.12 -28.38
N ALA A 48 3.59 -2.80 -27.96
CA ALA A 48 2.34 -2.18 -27.53
C ALA A 48 1.64 -1.29 -28.59
N SER A 49 1.97 -1.46 -29.89
CA SER A 49 1.35 -0.66 -30.98
C SER A 49 -0.13 -0.96 -31.19
N ILE A 50 -0.61 -2.13 -30.74
CA ILE A 50 -2.00 -2.54 -30.81
C ILE A 50 -2.44 -3.00 -29.43
N ARG A 51 -3.71 -2.75 -29.08
CA ARG A 51 -4.37 -3.24 -27.86
C ARG A 51 -3.70 -2.82 -26.55
N GLY A 52 -3.03 -1.67 -26.57
CA GLY A 52 -2.47 -0.96 -25.41
C GLY A 52 -1.19 -1.53 -24.82
N LYS A 53 -1.02 -2.87 -24.80
CA LYS A 53 0.19 -3.52 -24.27
C LYS A 53 0.45 -4.89 -24.91
N PHE A 54 1.68 -5.38 -24.72
CA PHE A 54 2.00 -6.78 -24.98
C PHE A 54 1.32 -7.69 -23.93
N ALA A 55 0.58 -8.69 -24.41
CA ALA A 55 -0.13 -9.63 -23.55
C ALA A 55 0.87 -10.52 -22.79
N GLY A 56 0.88 -10.42 -21.46
CA GLY A 56 1.60 -11.31 -20.56
C GLY A 56 0.78 -12.53 -20.20
N ILE A 57 1.45 -13.64 -19.84
CA ILE A 57 0.78 -14.83 -19.32
C ILE A 57 0.05 -14.45 -18.01
N GLY A 58 -1.25 -14.73 -17.95
CA GLY A 58 -2.14 -14.38 -16.83
C GLY A 58 -2.86 -13.04 -16.96
N ASP A 59 -2.60 -12.26 -18.02
CA ASP A 59 -3.36 -11.05 -18.33
C ASP A 59 -4.80 -11.38 -18.74
N LEU A 60 -5.70 -10.42 -18.54
CA LEU A 60 -7.08 -10.47 -19.01
C LEU A 60 -7.20 -9.68 -20.32
N TYR A 61 -7.91 -10.25 -21.28
CA TYR A 61 -8.33 -9.55 -22.51
C TYR A 61 -9.75 -9.03 -22.32
N ASP A 62 -9.93 -7.72 -22.54
CA ASP A 62 -11.22 -7.07 -22.53
C ASP A 62 -11.69 -6.85 -23.99
N PRO A 63 -12.72 -7.58 -24.46
CA PRO A 63 -13.20 -7.48 -25.85
C PRO A 63 -13.97 -6.18 -26.12
N ASP A 64 -14.50 -5.50 -25.09
CA ASP A 64 -15.26 -4.26 -25.25
C ASP A 64 -14.31 -3.08 -25.48
N LEU A 65 -13.18 -3.07 -24.76
CA LEU A 65 -12.14 -2.05 -24.90
C LEU A 65 -11.06 -2.42 -25.94
N ASP A 66 -11.04 -3.67 -26.41
CA ASP A 66 -9.99 -4.27 -27.26
C ASP A 66 -8.58 -4.07 -26.67
N VAL A 67 -8.43 -4.24 -25.36
CA VAL A 67 -7.15 -4.07 -24.65
C VAL A 67 -6.80 -5.27 -23.79
N PHE A 68 -5.49 -5.50 -23.65
CA PHE A 68 -4.97 -6.42 -22.63
C PHE A 68 -4.73 -5.67 -21.33
N ALA A 69 -5.21 -6.21 -20.22
CA ALA A 69 -5.05 -5.65 -18.89
C ALA A 69 -4.39 -6.68 -17.95
N PRO A 70 -3.60 -6.24 -16.96
CA PRO A 70 -3.15 -7.15 -15.90
C PRO A 70 -4.33 -7.78 -15.16
N PRO A 71 -4.15 -8.87 -14.42
CA PRO A 71 -5.19 -9.37 -13.52
C PRO A 71 -5.59 -8.26 -12.54
N LYS A 72 -6.90 -8.15 -12.28
CA LYS A 72 -7.48 -7.12 -11.42
C LYS A 72 -6.78 -7.10 -10.05
N PRO A 73 -6.15 -5.98 -9.63
CA PRO A 73 -5.36 -5.93 -8.38
C PRO A 73 -6.18 -6.17 -7.11
N GLY A 74 -7.45 -5.77 -7.12
CA GLY A 74 -8.34 -5.95 -5.96
C GLY A 74 -9.77 -5.51 -6.25
N PRO A 75 -10.68 -5.69 -5.28
CA PRO A 75 -12.06 -5.21 -5.39
C PRO A 75 -12.09 -3.67 -5.52
N GLY A 76 -13.01 -3.15 -6.33
CA GLY A 76 -13.16 -1.70 -6.55
C GLY A 76 -12.24 -1.08 -7.61
N TRP A 77 -11.21 -1.78 -8.06
CA TRP A 77 -10.38 -1.30 -9.18
C TRP A 77 -11.19 -1.29 -10.49
N THR A 78 -11.04 -0.22 -11.26
CA THR A 78 -11.74 0.00 -12.55
C THR A 78 -10.73 -0.01 -13.68
N LEU A 79 -11.00 -0.74 -14.76
CA LEU A 79 -10.12 -0.76 -15.93
C LEU A 79 -10.41 0.46 -16.80
N GLU A 80 -9.37 1.25 -17.08
CA GLU A 80 -9.46 2.39 -18.00
C GLU A 80 -9.29 1.94 -19.45
N ALA A 81 -9.77 2.74 -20.40
CA ALA A 81 -9.60 2.49 -21.83
C ALA A 81 -8.13 2.41 -22.29
N SER A 82 -7.20 2.92 -21.47
CA SER A 82 -5.75 2.81 -21.68
C SER A 82 -5.20 1.40 -21.37
N GLY A 83 -6.01 0.49 -20.83
CA GLY A 83 -5.54 -0.80 -20.31
C GLY A 83 -4.89 -0.71 -18.92
N THR A 84 -5.03 0.43 -18.24
CA THR A 84 -4.49 0.67 -16.89
C THR A 84 -5.59 0.52 -15.83
N TRP A 85 -5.28 -0.12 -14.71
CA TRP A 85 -6.21 -0.21 -13.59
C TRP A 85 -6.16 1.06 -12.74
N SER A 86 -7.32 1.72 -12.60
CA SER A 86 -7.52 2.85 -11.70
C SER A 86 -7.96 2.35 -10.33
N PRO A 87 -7.34 2.81 -9.22
CA PRO A 87 -7.76 2.43 -7.88
C PRO A 87 -9.18 2.95 -7.60
N PRO A 88 -9.98 2.24 -6.77
CA PRO A 88 -11.25 2.78 -6.31
C PRO A 88 -11.04 4.13 -5.62
N PRO A 89 -12.00 5.08 -5.73
CA PRO A 89 -11.95 6.30 -4.94
C PRO A 89 -11.85 5.92 -3.47
N GLN A 90 -10.82 6.43 -2.79
CA GLN A 90 -10.62 6.18 -1.36
C GLN A 90 -11.86 6.65 -0.61
N PRO A 91 -12.42 5.84 0.32
CA PRO A 91 -13.51 6.32 1.15
C PRO A 91 -13.05 7.59 1.86
N ALA A 92 -13.80 8.68 1.67
CA ALA A 92 -13.57 9.92 2.38
C ALA A 92 -13.58 9.62 3.88
N GLY A 93 -12.40 9.69 4.52
CA GLY A 93 -12.21 9.31 5.92
C GLY A 93 -11.19 8.20 6.19
N THR A 94 -10.50 7.66 5.18
CA THR A 94 -9.41 6.67 5.40
C THR A 94 -8.03 7.31 5.59
N GLY A 95 -7.96 8.63 5.76
CA GLY A 95 -6.82 9.27 6.42
C GLY A 95 -7.16 9.41 7.89
N TRP A 96 -6.24 9.10 8.79
CA TRP A 96 -6.34 9.57 10.17
C TRP A 96 -6.40 11.10 10.12
N THR A 97 -7.59 11.68 10.15
CA THR A 97 -7.76 13.13 10.31
C THR A 97 -7.43 13.44 11.75
N LEU A 98 -6.16 13.76 12.01
CA LEU A 98 -5.81 14.50 13.22
C LEU A 98 -6.57 15.83 13.13
N PRO A 99 -7.41 16.19 14.12
CA PRO A 99 -8.02 17.52 14.13
C PRO A 99 -6.90 18.56 14.13
N GLU A 100 -7.07 19.66 13.39
CA GLU A 100 -6.12 20.76 13.40
C GLU A 100 -5.91 21.24 14.85
N GLY A 101 -4.73 20.97 15.41
CA GLY A 101 -4.39 21.20 16.82
C GLY A 101 -4.03 19.95 17.63
N ALA A 102 -4.22 18.73 17.11
CA ALA A 102 -3.77 17.51 17.78
C ALA A 102 -2.27 17.25 17.55
N ILE A 103 -1.45 17.64 18.53
CA ILE A 103 -0.12 17.06 18.75
C ILE A 103 -0.30 15.64 19.27
N ALA A 104 -0.30 14.67 18.34
CA ALA A 104 -0.38 13.25 18.67
C ALA A 104 0.98 12.73 19.17
N TRP A 105 1.32 13.11 20.40
CA TRP A 105 2.27 12.38 21.22
C TRP A 105 1.61 12.15 22.57
N ASN A 106 0.64 11.23 22.65
CA ASN A 106 0.24 10.68 23.94
C ASN A 106 1.40 9.83 24.44
N LEU A 107 2.40 10.47 25.04
CA LEU A 107 3.49 9.78 25.68
C LEU A 107 2.99 9.25 27.02
N ASP A 108 2.78 7.94 27.08
CA ASP A 108 2.47 7.25 28.33
C ASP A 108 3.73 7.20 29.19
N VAL A 109 3.79 8.02 30.25
CA VAL A 109 4.95 8.11 31.16
C VAL A 109 5.20 6.79 31.90
N ASN A 110 4.16 5.96 32.09
CA ASN A 110 4.28 4.65 32.72
C ASN A 110 4.90 3.61 31.78
N ALA A 111 4.76 3.78 30.45
CA ALA A 111 5.31 2.88 29.44
C ALA A 111 6.55 3.41 28.71
N ALA A 112 6.80 4.72 28.73
CA ALA A 112 7.89 5.37 28.01
C ALA A 112 9.28 4.93 28.51
N ASP A 113 10.23 4.72 27.61
CA ASP A 113 11.63 4.51 27.97
C ASP A 113 12.35 5.85 28.26
N GLU A 114 13.55 5.77 28.83
CA GLU A 114 14.37 6.94 29.19
C GLU A 114 14.64 7.85 27.98
N THR A 115 14.82 7.28 26.79
CA THR A 115 15.08 8.06 25.58
C THR A 115 13.83 8.81 25.12
N ALA A 116 12.66 8.17 25.18
CA ALA A 116 11.39 8.84 24.88
C ALA A 116 11.04 9.94 25.89
N LEU A 117 11.44 9.78 27.16
CA LEU A 117 11.27 10.82 28.19
C LEU A 117 12.28 11.97 28.04
N ASP A 118 13.51 11.70 27.57
CA ASP A 118 14.54 12.71 27.30
C ASP A 118 14.12 13.70 26.21
N GLU A 119 13.32 13.25 25.24
CA GLU A 119 12.77 14.10 24.16
C GLU A 119 11.71 15.12 24.67
N LEU A 120 11.23 14.99 25.91
CA LEU A 120 10.31 15.96 26.51
C LEU A 120 11.03 17.26 26.87
N GLU A 121 10.44 18.38 26.45
CA GLU A 121 10.94 19.71 26.79
C GLU A 121 10.98 19.90 28.32
N GLY A 122 12.19 20.04 28.85
CA GLY A 122 12.44 20.27 30.27
C GLY A 122 12.71 19.02 31.12
N ILE A 123 12.68 17.80 30.56
CA ILE A 123 13.09 16.57 31.28
C ILE A 123 14.61 16.37 31.20
N GLY A 124 15.14 16.17 29.99
CA GLY A 124 16.55 15.80 29.83
C GLY A 124 16.92 14.47 30.51
N PRO A 125 18.18 14.02 30.39
CA PRO A 125 18.54 12.64 30.69
C PRO A 125 18.49 12.34 32.20
N THR A 126 18.76 13.35 33.04
CA THR A 126 18.75 13.21 34.50
C THR A 126 17.34 13.00 35.06
N LEU A 127 16.34 13.76 34.59
CA LEU A 127 14.97 13.60 35.05
C LEU A 127 14.32 12.36 34.43
N ALA A 128 14.64 12.03 33.17
CA ALA A 128 14.17 10.80 32.53
C ALA A 128 14.56 9.55 33.35
N ALA A 129 15.82 9.46 33.77
CA ALA A 129 16.31 8.40 34.66
C ALA A 129 15.57 8.38 36.01
N ALA A 130 15.30 9.56 36.59
CA ALA A 130 14.59 9.68 37.86
C ALA A 130 13.14 9.19 37.76
N ILE A 131 12.42 9.53 36.68
CA ILE A 131 11.05 9.06 36.41
C ILE A 131 11.01 7.53 36.34
N VAL A 132 11.95 6.92 35.61
CA VAL A 132 12.04 5.45 35.48
C VAL A 132 12.35 4.79 36.82
N SER A 133 13.23 5.39 37.63
CA SER A 133 13.54 4.90 38.98
C SER A 133 12.33 4.98 39.92
N GLU A 134 11.64 6.12 39.94
CA GLU A 134 10.46 6.34 40.78
C GLU A 134 9.30 5.42 40.43
N ARG A 135 8.99 5.20 39.14
CA ARG A 135 7.94 4.22 38.77
C ARG A 135 8.31 2.79 39.15
N THR A 136 9.60 2.45 39.11
CA THR A 136 10.09 1.10 39.44
C THR A 136 10.04 0.87 40.95
N ALA A 137 10.28 1.90 41.76
CA ALA A 137 10.28 1.82 43.23
C ALA A 137 8.90 2.05 43.87
N GLY A 138 8.13 3.01 43.34
CA GLY A 138 6.86 3.50 43.90
C GLY A 138 5.61 3.09 43.12
N GLY A 139 5.76 2.35 42.01
CA GLY A 139 4.65 1.94 41.14
C GLY A 139 4.24 3.02 40.12
N PRO A 140 3.25 2.74 39.26
CA PRO A 140 2.85 3.65 38.19
C PRO A 140 2.33 4.99 38.73
N PHE A 141 2.58 6.06 37.98
CA PHE A 141 2.06 7.40 38.24
C PHE A 141 0.60 7.48 37.84
N ALA A 142 -0.23 8.05 38.71
CA ALA A 142 -1.66 8.23 38.43
C ALA A 142 -1.94 9.39 37.47
N ASP A 143 -1.12 10.43 37.53
CA ASP A 143 -1.27 11.67 36.78
C ASP A 143 0.04 12.49 36.81
N LEU A 144 0.11 13.54 36.00
CA LEU A 144 1.27 14.44 35.94
C LEU A 144 1.53 15.19 37.26
N ALA A 145 0.51 15.38 38.11
CA ALA A 145 0.72 16.02 39.41
C ALA A 145 1.37 15.06 40.40
N ASP A 146 1.01 13.77 40.39
CA ASP A 146 1.71 12.72 41.15
C ASP A 146 3.17 12.56 40.68
N LEU A 147 3.42 12.64 39.37
CA LEU A 147 4.77 12.67 38.80
C LEU A 147 5.58 13.86 39.35
N ALA A 148 5.05 15.08 39.25
CA ALA A 148 5.70 16.30 39.73
C ALA A 148 5.89 16.32 41.26
N ALA A 149 5.04 15.62 42.01
CA ALA A 149 5.19 15.49 43.47
C ALA A 149 6.29 14.51 43.88
N ARG A 150 6.58 13.48 43.05
CA ARG A 150 7.56 12.43 43.35
C ARG A 150 8.95 12.74 42.80
N VAL A 151 9.04 13.37 41.63
CA VAL A 151 10.32 13.62 40.95
C VAL A 151 10.75 15.08 41.14
N ASP A 152 11.83 15.27 41.91
CA ASP A 152 12.43 16.59 42.14
C ASP A 152 12.99 17.16 40.84
N GLY A 153 12.49 18.35 40.44
CA GLY A 153 12.87 19.03 39.20
C GLY A 153 11.79 19.07 38.12
N ILE A 154 10.69 18.32 38.29
CA ILE A 154 9.48 18.45 37.45
C ILE A 154 8.53 19.43 38.11
N SER A 155 8.30 20.58 37.47
CA SER A 155 7.34 21.58 37.96
C SER A 155 6.03 21.52 37.18
N SER A 156 4.94 22.02 37.76
CA SER A 156 3.63 22.10 37.08
C SER A 156 3.70 22.88 35.76
N ASP A 157 4.58 23.88 35.69
CA ASP A 157 4.85 24.70 34.50
C ASP A 157 5.46 23.85 33.37
N THR A 158 6.35 22.93 33.73
CA THR A 158 6.96 21.96 32.80
C THR A 158 5.94 20.94 32.31
N THR A 159 5.03 20.47 33.17
CA THR A 159 3.99 19.51 32.77
C THR A 159 2.86 20.14 31.95
N GLU A 160 2.65 21.46 32.05
CA GLU A 160 1.65 22.19 31.24
C GLU A 160 2.04 22.27 29.76
N THR A 161 3.34 22.21 29.43
CA THR A 161 3.81 22.21 28.04
C THR A 161 3.76 20.83 27.38
N TRP A 162 3.50 19.78 28.16
CA TRP A 162 3.47 18.42 27.63
C TRP A 162 2.13 18.07 26.99
N PRO A 163 2.16 17.24 25.93
CA PRO A 163 0.93 16.67 25.37
C PRO A 163 0.20 15.84 26.43
N ALA A 164 -1.12 15.79 26.33
CA ALA A 164 -2.00 15.19 27.34
C ALA A 164 -1.49 13.81 27.82
N PHE A 165 -1.30 13.69 29.14
CA PHE A 165 -0.93 12.44 29.80
C PHE A 165 -1.95 11.34 29.46
N ALA A 166 -1.49 10.27 28.81
CA ALA A 166 -2.22 9.00 28.82
C ALA A 166 -1.84 8.29 30.13
N GLY A 167 -2.77 8.28 31.09
CA GLY A 167 -2.70 7.49 32.32
C GLY A 167 -3.53 6.23 32.23
#